data_AF-A0A661CTH1-F1
#
_entry.id   AF-A0A661CTH1-F1
#
_cell.length_a   1.000
_cell.length_b   1.000
_cell.length_c   1.000
_cell.angle_alpha   90.00
_cell.angle_beta   90.00
_cell.angle_gamma   90.00
#
_symmetry.space_group_name_H-M   'P 1'
#
loop_
_entity.id
_entity.type
_entity.pdbx_description
1 polymer ?
#
loop_
_entity_poly.entity_id
_entity_poly.type
_entity_poly.pdbx_seq_one_letter_code
_entity_poly.pdbx_strand_id
1 'polypeptide(L)'
;MSIATLTNTGQMTIPKDVLIFFGIKTGDKLDFRIEKDRVILRPVTVDIRDLKGILKRKTNKIVSIEEMNAAIIRGATGESE
;
A
#
# COMPACT_ATOMS: atom_id res chain seq x y z
N MET A 1 25.12 15.70 -8.42
CA MET A 1 25.17 15.61 -6.95
C MET A 1 24.00 16.42 -6.43
N SER A 2 23.02 15.76 -5.83
CA SER A 2 21.75 16.36 -5.41
C SER A 2 21.83 16.62 -3.91
N ILE A 3 21.80 17.90 -3.51
CA ILE A 3 21.87 18.32 -2.12
C ILE A 3 20.55 19.00 -1.78
N ALA A 4 20.02 18.71 -0.60
CA ALA A 4 18.81 19.35 -0.08
C ALA A 4 19.13 19.96 1.28
N THR A 5 18.59 21.14 1.52
CA THR A 5 18.79 21.89 2.77
C THR A 5 17.60 21.67 3.68
N LEU A 6 17.87 21.39 4.96
CA LEU A 6 16.86 21.31 5.99
C LEU A 6 16.39 22.72 6.36
N THR A 7 15.10 22.96 6.34
CA THR A 7 14.52 24.21 6.82
C THR A 7 14.43 24.21 8.35
N ASN A 8 14.21 25.38 8.96
CA ASN A 8 14.01 25.51 10.40
C ASN A 8 12.78 24.74 10.94
N THR A 9 11.86 24.36 10.06
CA THR A 9 10.69 23.53 10.38
C THR A 9 11.00 22.03 10.34
N GLY A 10 12.24 21.64 10.07
CA GLY A 10 12.64 20.25 9.92
C GLY A 10 12.17 19.62 8.60
N GLN A 11 11.76 20.44 7.63
CA GLN A 11 11.33 19.97 6.31
C GLN A 11 12.50 20.06 5.33
N MET A 12 12.55 19.16 4.36
CA MET A 12 13.50 19.23 3.26
C MET A 12 12.80 18.98 1.94
N THR A 13 13.25 19.66 0.90
CA THR A 13 12.73 19.46 -0.45
C THR A 13 13.53 18.37 -1.16
N ILE A 14 12.84 17.40 -1.77
CA ILE A 14 13.49 16.38 -2.59
C ILE A 14 13.93 17.03 -3.92
N PRO A 15 15.22 16.95 -4.29
CA PRO A 15 15.72 17.51 -5.54
C PRO A 15 14.99 16.95 -6.78
N LYS A 16 14.83 17.78 -7.81
CA LYS A 16 14.02 17.46 -8.99
C LYS A 16 14.51 16.22 -9.74
N ASP A 17 15.81 16.03 -9.82
CA ASP A 17 16.45 14.85 -10.41
C ASP A 17 16.08 13.55 -9.68
N VAL A 18 15.99 13.59 -8.35
CA VAL A 18 15.54 12.44 -7.54
C VAL A 18 14.06 12.14 -7.77
N LEU A 19 13.20 13.17 -7.83
CA LEU A 19 11.78 12.99 -8.16
C LEU A 19 11.58 12.33 -9.53
N ILE A 20 12.30 12.79 -10.55
CA ILE A 20 12.21 12.25 -11.92
C ILE A 20 12.72 10.80 -11.95
N PHE A 21 13.86 10.52 -11.31
CA PHE A 21 14.47 9.20 -11.33
C PHE A 21 13.58 8.13 -10.68
N PHE A 22 12.97 8.45 -9.54
CA PHE A 22 12.09 7.51 -8.83
C PHE A 22 10.61 7.61 -9.24
N GLY A 23 10.26 8.55 -10.12
CA GLY A 23 8.88 8.78 -10.55
C GLY A 23 7.93 9.21 -9.43
N ILE A 24 8.45 9.83 -8.37
CA ILE A 24 7.69 10.25 -7.19
C ILE A 24 6.77 11.42 -7.57
N LYS A 25 5.51 11.34 -7.17
CA LYS A 25 4.48 12.35 -7.42
C LYS A 25 3.94 12.90 -6.10
N THR A 26 3.29 14.06 -6.19
CA THR A 26 2.54 14.64 -5.08
C THR A 26 1.51 13.63 -4.56
N GLY A 27 1.53 13.36 -3.26
CA GLY A 27 0.66 12.39 -2.60
C GLY A 27 1.30 11.01 -2.39
N ASP A 28 2.45 10.73 -3.01
CA ASP A 28 3.18 9.50 -2.73
C ASP A 28 3.72 9.50 -1.29
N LYS A 29 3.60 8.35 -0.64
CA LYS A 29 4.18 8.12 0.69
C LYS A 29 5.62 7.65 0.54
N LEU A 30 6.49 8.11 1.42
CA LEU A 30 7.90 7.75 1.45
C LEU A 30 8.20 7.08 2.80
N ASP A 31 8.83 5.91 2.76
CA ASP A 31 9.35 5.19 3.92
C ASP A 31 10.78 5.64 4.19
N PHE A 32 11.05 6.05 5.43
CA PHE A 32 12.37 6.43 5.91
C PHE A 32 12.90 5.32 6.80
N ARG A 33 14.02 4.72 6.41
CA ARG A 33 14.73 3.73 7.24
C ARG A 33 16.10 4.23 7.60
N ILE A 34 16.47 4.03 8.85
CA ILE A 34 17.80 4.35 9.34
C ILE A 34 18.61 3.06 9.31
N GLU A 35 19.71 3.07 8.56
CA GLU A 35 20.70 1.99 8.54
C GLU A 35 22.02 2.56 9.02
N LYS A 36 22.51 2.16 10.21
CA LYS A 36 23.84 2.51 10.77
C LYS A 36 24.24 3.99 10.56
N ASP A 37 24.84 4.32 9.42
CA ASP A 37 25.42 5.60 9.03
C ASP A 37 24.60 6.39 7.98
N ARG A 38 23.46 5.86 7.50
CA ARG A 38 22.69 6.46 6.42
C ARG A 38 21.18 6.35 6.63
N VAL A 39 20.46 7.26 5.98
CA VAL A 39 19.01 7.21 5.87
C VAL A 39 18.65 6.77 4.46
N ILE A 40 17.83 5.72 4.37
CA ILE A 40 17.28 5.21 3.12
C ILE A 40 15.86 5.74 2.98
N LEU A 41 15.62 6.42 1.86
CA LEU A 41 14.29 6.84 1.42
C LEU A 41 13.76 5.84 0.40
N ARG A 42 12.56 5.30 0.58
CA ARG A 42 11.89 4.42 -0.39
C ARG A 42 10.48 4.89 -0.70
N PRO A 43 10.07 5.00 -1.97
CA PRO A 43 8.67 5.17 -2.31
C PRO A 43 7.84 3.99 -1.81
N VAL A 44 6.77 4.27 -1.07
CA VAL A 44 5.73 3.29 -0.70
C VAL A 44 4.71 3.26 -1.82
N THR A 45 5.16 2.91 -3.02
CA THR A 45 4.28 2.59 -4.13
C THR A 45 3.81 1.15 -3.95
N VAL A 46 2.76 0.94 -3.17
CA VAL A 46 1.98 -0.30 -3.30
C VAL A 46 1.05 -0.09 -4.47
N ASP A 47 1.39 -0.69 -5.62
CA ASP A 47 0.45 -0.68 -6.73
C ASP A 47 -0.76 -1.52 -6.32
N ILE A 48 -1.96 -0.95 -6.36
CA ILE A 48 -3.19 -1.70 -6.11
C ILE A 48 -3.33 -2.88 -7.11
N ARG A 49 -2.70 -2.78 -8.28
CA ARG A 49 -2.60 -3.86 -9.27
C ARG A 49 -1.71 -5.01 -8.78
N ASP A 50 -0.76 -4.78 -7.88
CA ASP A 50 0.01 -5.85 -7.24
C ASP A 50 -0.85 -6.67 -6.26
N LEU A 51 -1.94 -6.07 -5.74
CA LEU A 51 -2.93 -6.80 -4.95
C LEU A 51 -3.92 -7.60 -5.82
N LYS A 52 -3.91 -7.39 -7.15
CA LYS A 52 -4.80 -8.09 -8.07
C LYS A 52 -4.45 -9.58 -8.08
N GLY A 53 -5.40 -10.39 -7.64
CA GLY A 53 -5.25 -11.85 -7.61
C GLY A 53 -4.72 -12.43 -6.30
N ILE A 54 -4.49 -11.61 -5.26
CA ILE A 54 -4.21 -12.10 -3.90
C ILE A 54 -5.40 -12.90 -3.37
N LEU A 55 -6.62 -12.47 -3.68
CA LEU A 55 -7.82 -13.27 -3.50
C LEU A 55 -7.90 -14.33 -4.60
N LYS A 56 -7.02 -15.33 -4.58
CA LYS A 56 -7.23 -16.55 -5.36
C LYS A 56 -8.49 -17.22 -4.80
N ARG A 57 -9.48 -17.41 -5.66
CA ARG A 57 -10.68 -18.18 -5.34
C ARG A 57 -10.21 -19.58 -4.89
N LYS A 58 -10.35 -19.90 -3.60
CA LYS A 58 -10.08 -21.26 -3.06
C LYS A 58 -10.98 -22.33 -3.71
N THR A 59 -12.09 -21.89 -4.30
CA THR A 59 -13.06 -22.73 -4.97
C THR A 59 -13.64 -22.02 -6.19
N ASN A 60 -13.90 -22.76 -7.27
CA ASN A 60 -14.69 -22.27 -8.42
C ASN A 60 -16.20 -22.33 -8.16
N LYS A 61 -16.64 -22.65 -6.93
CA LYS A 61 -18.06 -22.65 -6.59
C LYS A 61 -18.65 -21.26 -6.81
N ILE A 62 -19.52 -21.17 -7.79
CA ILE A 62 -20.38 -20.01 -8.04
C ILE A 62 -21.58 -20.22 -7.13
N VAL A 63 -21.78 -19.31 -6.18
CA VAL A 63 -22.93 -19.34 -5.28
C VAL A 63 -23.99 -18.38 -5.80
N SER A 64 -25.26 -18.73 -5.61
CA SER A 64 -26.36 -17.83 -5.91
C SER A 64 -26.45 -16.71 -4.86
N ILE A 65 -27.22 -15.65 -5.16
CA ILE A 65 -27.46 -14.54 -4.22
C ILE A 65 -28.18 -15.06 -2.97
N GLU A 66 -29.07 -16.03 -3.15
CA GLU A 66 -29.81 -16.67 -2.07
C GLU A 66 -28.88 -17.43 -1.12
N GLU A 67 -27.93 -18.22 -1.65
CA GLU A 67 -26.92 -18.91 -0.85
C GLU A 67 -26.01 -17.92 -0.09
N MET A 68 -25.69 -16.78 -0.70
CA MET A 68 -24.90 -15.72 -0.06
C MET A 68 -25.68 -15.09 1.11
N ASN A 69 -26.95 -14.75 0.90
CA ASN A 69 -27.80 -14.17 1.94
C ASN A 69 -28.01 -15.14 3.10
N ALA A 70 -28.21 -16.43 2.81
CA ALA A 70 -28.31 -17.47 3.84
C ALA A 70 -27.02 -17.57 4.67
N ALA A 71 -25.85 -17.50 4.04
CA ALA A 71 -24.57 -17.53 4.75
C ALA A 71 -24.35 -16.30 5.63
N ILE A 72 -24.78 -15.11 5.20
CA ILE A 72 -24.73 -13.87 6.00
C ILE A 72 -25.61 -14.01 7.25
N ILE A 73 -26.85 -14.48 7.09
CA ILE A 73 -27.79 -14.68 8.20
C ILE A 73 -27.21 -15.68 9.20
N ARG A 74 -26.72 -16.82 8.72
CA ARG A 74 -26.09 -17.86 9.55
C ARG A 74 -24.87 -17.33 10.31
N GLY A 75 -24.02 -16.56 9.65
CA GLY A 75 -22.87 -15.92 10.27
C GLY A 75 -23.26 -14.90 11.35
N ALA A 76 -24.39 -14.21 11.19
CA ALA A 76 -24.93 -13.27 12.17
C ALA A 76 -25.58 -13.97 13.37
N THR A 77 -26.16 -15.15 13.19
CA THR A 77 -26.80 -15.93 14.28
C THR A 77 -25.82 -16.83 15.04
N GLY A 78 -24.59 -17.00 14.56
CA GLY A 78 -23.54 -17.78 15.23
C GLY A 78 -23.69 -19.29 15.09
N GLU A 79 -24.58 -19.76 14.21
CA GLU A 79 -24.72 -21.18 13.92
C GLU A 79 -23.52 -21.66 13.09
N SER A 80 -22.63 -22.40 13.74
CA SER A 80 -21.47 -23.05 13.12
C SER A 80 -21.79 -24.53 12.91
N GLU A 81 -21.46 -25.06 11.73
CA GLU A 81 -21.43 -26.51 11.45
C GLU A 81 -20.13 -27.11 12.00
#